data_AF-R1DUJ7-F1
#
_entry.id   AF-R1DUJ7-F1
#
_cell.length_a   1.000
_cell.length_b   1.000
_cell.length_c   1.000
_cell.angle_alpha   90.00
_cell.angle_beta   90.00
_cell.angle_gamma   90.00
#
_symmetry.space_group_name_H-M   'P 1'
#
loop_
_entity.id
_entity.type
_entity.pdbx_description
1 polymer ?
#
loop_
_entity_poly.entity_id
_entity_poly.type
_entity_poly.pdbx_seq_one_letter_code
_entity_poly.pdbx_strand_id
1 'polypeptide(L)'
;MGTREQPRKCGLRATAESFGGEELWSLLLGYDRAHAVLGASISSGGGEERRSDGLVAGHAYAVLQCREVLGVRLMQLRNPWGAFEWRGDWSDHSSKWKEQPEIKEALWPERRSKEADGWDDGAFWMGFDDFCALFTLLDVCDRTTGVRDLAFALDEDDGCLRGPACACARGCARFWCLCHGPRALYWGHQSSRDTMALPKRSCRCLERCNGGEPVLL
;
A
#
# COMPACT_ATOMS: atom_id res chain seq x y z
N MET A 1 4.73 20.63 28.96
CA MET A 1 3.44 19.91 29.14
C MET A 1 3.32 18.92 28.00
N GLY A 2 3.61 17.64 28.26
CA GLY A 2 3.60 16.61 27.23
C GLY A 2 2.17 16.25 26.84
N THR A 3 1.87 16.29 25.55
CA THR A 3 0.61 15.79 24.99
C THR A 3 0.54 14.29 25.21
N ARG A 4 -0.36 13.87 26.10
CA ARG A 4 -0.66 12.47 26.39
C ARG A 4 -1.29 11.86 25.13
N GLU A 5 -0.52 11.07 24.38
CA GLU A 5 -1.01 10.33 23.22
C GLU A 5 -2.19 9.45 23.67
N GLN A 6 -3.39 9.78 23.20
CA GLN A 6 -4.56 8.94 23.40
C GLN A 6 -4.48 7.79 22.40
N PRO A 7 -4.47 6.52 22.84
CA PRO A 7 -4.48 5.40 21.91
C PRO A 7 -5.77 5.44 21.09
N ARG A 8 -5.63 5.32 19.76
CA ARG A 8 -6.80 5.20 18.86
C ARG A 8 -7.67 4.02 19.33
N LYS A 9 -8.99 4.15 19.27
CA LYS A 9 -9.96 3.08 19.65
C LYS A 9 -9.69 1.72 18.98
N CYS A 10 -8.97 1.69 17.86
CA CYS A 10 -8.59 0.49 17.12
C CYS A 10 -7.24 -0.14 17.54
N GLY A 11 -6.53 0.38 18.56
CA GLY A 11 -5.36 -0.29 19.13
C GLY A 11 -4.12 -0.35 18.23
N LEU A 12 -4.14 0.25 17.03
CA LEU A 12 -2.96 0.38 16.18
C LEU A 12 -1.97 1.33 16.85
N ARG A 13 -0.78 0.81 17.17
CA ARG A 13 0.31 1.60 17.76
C ARG A 13 0.94 2.46 16.68
N ALA A 14 1.05 3.76 16.91
CA ALA A 14 2.03 4.57 16.19
C ALA A 14 3.41 4.04 16.57
N THR A 15 4.24 3.69 15.59
CA THR A 15 5.65 3.40 15.88
C THR A 15 6.33 4.72 16.17
N ALA A 16 7.20 4.78 17.17
CA ALA A 16 7.97 5.99 17.53
C ALA A 16 9.11 6.27 16.52
N GLU A 17 9.02 5.71 15.32
CA GLU A 17 10.05 5.73 14.30
C GLU A 17 9.88 6.96 13.42
N SER A 18 10.97 7.69 13.21
CA SER A 18 11.03 8.80 12.27
C SER A 18 11.95 8.41 11.11
N PHE A 19 11.45 8.52 9.88
CA PHE A 19 12.21 8.22 8.67
C PHE A 19 12.51 9.52 7.91
N GLY A 20 13.71 9.63 7.34
CA GLY A 20 14.00 10.66 6.34
C GLY A 20 13.26 10.40 5.02
N GLY A 21 13.21 11.38 4.11
CA GLY A 21 12.54 11.23 2.81
C GLY A 21 13.07 10.06 1.98
N GLU A 22 14.40 9.90 1.90
CA GLU A 22 15.06 8.79 1.20
C GLU A 22 14.74 7.41 1.80
N GLU A 23 14.70 7.34 3.14
CA GLU A 23 14.40 6.11 3.86
C GLU A 23 12.93 5.73 3.70
N LEU A 24 12.04 6.72 3.78
CA LEU A 24 10.60 6.54 3.55
C LEU A 24 10.32 6.03 2.13
N TRP A 25 11.00 6.60 1.13
CA TRP A 25 10.88 6.14 -0.25
C TRP A 25 11.30 4.68 -0.40
N SER A 26 12.46 4.31 0.18
CA SER A 26 12.96 2.94 0.14
C SER A 26 12.01 1.95 0.83
N LEU A 27 11.38 2.37 1.94
CA LEU A 27 10.36 1.58 2.62
C LEU A 27 9.10 1.40 1.79
N LEU A 28 8.59 2.47 1.18
CA LEU A 28 7.42 2.44 0.30
C LEU A 28 7.63 1.50 -0.89
N LEU A 29 8.80 1.55 -1.54
CA LEU A 29 9.17 0.61 -2.59
C LEU A 29 9.20 -0.84 -2.08
N GLY A 30 9.69 -1.07 -0.87
CA GLY A 30 9.67 -2.39 -0.23
C GLY A 30 8.25 -2.91 0.01
N TYR A 31 7.36 -2.05 0.51
CA TYR A 31 5.96 -2.40 0.78
C TYR A 31 5.15 -2.61 -0.49
N ASP A 32 5.39 -1.81 -1.54
CA ASP A 32 4.75 -1.99 -2.84
C ASP A 32 5.13 -3.34 -3.48
N ARG A 33 6.43 -3.69 -3.46
CA ARG A 33 6.93 -5.01 -3.90
C ARG A 33 6.38 -6.16 -3.07
N ALA A 34 6.14 -5.94 -1.77
CA ALA A 34 5.50 -6.92 -0.90
C ALA A 34 3.98 -6.99 -1.09
N HIS A 35 3.40 -6.16 -1.97
CA HIS A 35 1.95 -6.05 -2.17
C HIS A 35 1.18 -5.76 -0.88
N ALA A 36 1.79 -4.95 -0.01
CA ALA A 36 1.14 -4.40 1.17
C ALA A 36 0.01 -3.45 0.76
N VAL A 37 -1.00 -3.30 1.62
CA VAL A 37 -2.05 -2.31 1.38
C VAL A 37 -1.61 -0.99 1.97
N LEU A 38 -1.54 0.04 1.12
CA LEU A 38 -1.08 1.37 1.47
C LEU A 38 -2.24 2.36 1.35
N GLY A 39 -2.49 3.10 2.42
CA GLY A 39 -3.47 4.18 2.47
C GLY A 39 -2.79 5.51 2.83
N ALA A 40 -3.30 6.60 2.30
CA ALA A 40 -2.81 7.94 2.63
C ALA A 40 -3.98 8.89 2.86
N SER A 41 -3.78 9.92 3.68
CA SER A 41 -4.77 10.97 3.90
C SER A 41 -4.13 12.31 4.22
N ILE A 42 -4.89 13.36 3.95
CA ILE A 42 -4.54 14.75 4.25
C ILE A 42 -5.41 15.18 5.42
N SER A 43 -4.82 15.70 6.49
CA SER A 43 -5.56 16.17 7.66
C SER A 43 -6.42 17.39 7.32
N SER A 44 -7.65 17.42 7.80
CA SER A 44 -8.54 18.59 7.74
C SER A 44 -8.92 19.06 9.15
N GLY A 45 -9.34 20.32 9.26
CA GLY A 45 -9.88 20.88 10.52
C GLY A 45 -11.25 20.33 10.92
N GLY A 46 -11.89 19.51 10.07
CA GLY A 46 -13.17 18.86 10.33
C GLY A 46 -13.89 18.49 9.03
N GLY A 47 -14.20 17.20 8.84
CA GLY A 47 -14.90 16.68 7.66
C GLY A 47 -14.07 16.69 6.38
N GLU A 48 -14.72 16.37 5.26
CA GLU A 48 -14.06 16.33 3.94
C GLU A 48 -14.07 17.71 3.30
N GLU A 49 -12.90 18.19 2.86
CA GLU A 49 -12.73 19.53 2.29
C GLU A 49 -12.03 19.45 0.92
N ARG A 50 -12.67 20.00 -0.10
CA ARG A 50 -12.11 20.06 -1.46
C ARG A 50 -11.08 21.18 -1.55
N ARG A 51 -9.89 20.85 -2.00
CA ARG A 51 -8.76 21.79 -2.12
C ARG A 51 -8.65 22.31 -3.56
N SER A 52 -7.97 23.45 -3.72
CA SER A 52 -7.74 24.08 -5.02
C SER A 52 -6.77 23.28 -5.92
N ASP A 53 -5.96 22.42 -5.32
CA ASP A 53 -4.99 21.54 -5.99
C ASP A 53 -5.65 20.26 -6.57
N GLY A 54 -6.97 20.12 -6.40
CA GLY A 54 -7.76 18.99 -6.88
C GLY A 54 -7.96 17.87 -5.85
N LEU A 55 -7.23 17.89 -4.73
CA LEU A 55 -7.32 16.87 -3.69
C LEU A 55 -8.44 17.17 -2.69
N VAL A 56 -8.74 16.20 -1.83
CA VAL A 56 -9.77 16.26 -0.79
C VAL A 56 -9.10 15.98 0.55
N ALA A 57 -9.04 16.99 1.42
CA ALA A 57 -8.60 16.80 2.80
C ALA A 57 -9.69 16.12 3.63
N GLY A 58 -9.29 15.43 4.70
CA GLY A 58 -10.19 14.63 5.53
C GLY A 58 -10.66 13.34 4.87
N HIS A 59 -10.08 12.97 3.73
CA HIS A 59 -10.45 11.80 2.94
C HIS A 59 -9.29 10.81 2.77
N ALA A 60 -9.62 9.53 2.60
CA ALA A 60 -8.66 8.45 2.44
C ALA A 60 -8.40 8.15 0.95
N TYR A 61 -7.13 8.11 0.58
CA TYR A 61 -6.63 7.72 -0.73
C TYR A 61 -5.95 6.37 -0.65
N ALA A 62 -6.10 5.54 -1.68
CA ALA A 62 -5.32 4.32 -1.83
C ALA A 62 -4.01 4.63 -2.57
N VAL A 63 -2.86 4.22 -2.05
CA VAL A 63 -1.61 4.24 -2.81
C VAL A 63 -1.54 2.93 -3.59
N LEU A 64 -1.56 3.04 -4.91
CA LEU A 64 -1.64 1.88 -5.81
C LEU A 64 -0.28 1.30 -6.15
N GLN A 65 0.73 2.15 -6.38
CA GLN A 65 2.10 1.73 -6.69
C GLN A 65 3.10 2.87 -6.53
N CYS A 66 4.36 2.50 -6.32
CA CYS A 66 5.50 3.42 -6.25
C CYS A 66 6.52 3.05 -7.33
N ARG A 67 6.94 4.01 -8.15
CA ARG A 67 7.87 3.76 -9.26
C ARG A 67 8.98 4.81 -9.27
N GLU A 68 10.19 4.35 -9.54
CA GLU A 68 11.33 5.22 -9.83
C GLU A 68 11.75 4.97 -11.28
N VAL A 69 11.70 6.01 -12.11
CA VAL A 69 12.04 5.93 -13.53
C VAL A 69 12.97 7.09 -13.84
N LEU A 70 14.16 6.79 -14.35
CA LEU A 70 15.18 7.78 -14.75
C LEU A 70 15.49 8.82 -13.66
N GLY A 71 15.49 8.38 -12.39
CA GLY A 71 15.76 9.23 -11.22
C GLY A 71 14.56 10.06 -10.75
N VAL A 72 13.40 9.97 -11.42
CA VAL A 72 12.15 10.59 -10.99
C VAL A 72 11.34 9.60 -10.16
N ARG A 73 10.95 10.02 -8.95
CA ARG A 73 10.16 9.23 -8.01
C ARG A 73 8.69 9.61 -8.10
N LEU A 74 7.87 8.65 -8.50
CA LEU A 74 6.46 8.83 -8.77
C LEU A 74 5.62 7.85 -7.97
N MET A 75 4.52 8.35 -7.43
CA MET A 75 3.51 7.55 -6.72
C MET A 75 2.19 7.63 -7.46
N GLN A 76 1.53 6.49 -7.61
CA GLN A 76 0.17 6.44 -8.11
C GLN A 76 -0.79 6.31 -6.94
N LEU A 77 -1.75 7.23 -6.86
CA LEU A 77 -2.79 7.23 -5.85
C LEU A 77 -4.16 7.14 -6.50
N ARG A 78 -5.16 6.72 -5.73
CA ARG A 78 -6.55 6.69 -6.16
C ARG A 78 -7.49 7.22 -5.11
N ASN A 79 -8.33 8.16 -5.53
CA ASN A 79 -9.53 8.54 -4.82
C ASN A 79 -10.63 7.48 -5.06
N PRO A 80 -11.17 6.84 -4.01
CA PRO A 80 -12.23 5.85 -4.16
C PRO A 80 -13.55 6.42 -4.71
N TRP A 81 -13.77 7.73 -4.68
CA TRP A 81 -14.93 8.37 -5.33
C TRP A 81 -14.88 8.33 -6.86
N GLY A 82 -13.74 8.00 -7.44
CA GLY A 82 -13.56 8.05 -8.89
C GLY A 82 -13.70 9.47 -9.44
N ALA A 83 -13.29 10.46 -8.63
CA ALA A 83 -13.32 11.87 -8.95
C ALA A 83 -12.24 12.60 -8.13
N PHE A 84 -11.94 13.85 -8.46
CA PHE A 84 -11.05 14.74 -7.69
C PHE A 84 -9.60 14.26 -7.70
N GLU A 85 -9.02 14.30 -8.89
CA GLU A 85 -7.62 13.99 -9.18
C GLU A 85 -6.69 15.18 -8.90
N TRP A 86 -5.43 14.85 -8.63
CA TRP A 86 -4.32 15.80 -8.51
C TRP A 86 -4.17 16.64 -9.78
N ARG A 87 -3.95 17.95 -9.62
CA ARG A 87 -3.80 18.89 -10.75
C ARG A 87 -2.40 19.49 -10.91
N GLY A 88 -1.45 19.08 -10.09
CA GLY A 88 -0.08 19.58 -10.15
C GLY A 88 0.82 18.75 -11.05
N ASP A 89 2.10 18.73 -10.72
CA ASP A 89 3.12 18.02 -11.49
C ASP A 89 2.83 16.51 -11.56
N TRP A 90 3.02 15.93 -12.75
CA TRP A 90 2.72 14.52 -13.05
C TRP A 90 1.24 14.12 -12.93
N SER A 91 0.33 15.08 -12.78
CA SER A 91 -1.10 14.85 -12.97
C SER A 91 -1.42 14.35 -14.38
N ASP A 92 -2.63 13.81 -14.56
CA ASP A 92 -3.11 13.27 -15.83
C ASP A 92 -3.13 14.30 -16.97
N HIS A 93 -3.01 15.60 -16.69
CA HIS A 93 -2.92 16.66 -17.72
C HIS A 93 -1.60 17.43 -17.69
N SER A 94 -0.62 16.97 -16.91
CA SER A 94 0.67 17.62 -16.72
C SER A 94 1.49 17.67 -18.02
N SER A 95 2.13 18.81 -18.30
CA SER A 95 3.06 18.94 -19.43
C SER A 95 4.32 18.08 -19.28
N LYS A 96 4.69 17.72 -18.04
CA LYS A 96 5.88 16.90 -17.75
C LYS A 96 5.90 15.56 -18.48
N TRP A 97 4.72 14.98 -18.72
CA TRP A 97 4.59 13.74 -19.51
C TRP A 97 5.03 13.90 -20.96
N LYS A 98 4.92 15.11 -21.53
CA LYS A 98 5.38 15.43 -22.88
C LYS A 98 6.86 15.80 -22.90
N GLU A 99 7.38 16.36 -21.80
CA GLU A 99 8.79 16.71 -21.65
C GLU A 99 9.67 15.45 -21.46
N GLN A 100 9.13 14.40 -20.82
CA GLN A 100 9.82 13.14 -20.54
C GLN A 100 8.98 11.93 -21.00
N PRO A 101 8.84 11.73 -22.34
CA PRO A 101 8.01 10.67 -22.90
C PRO A 101 8.48 9.26 -22.49
N GLU A 102 9.78 9.07 -22.25
CA GLU A 102 10.36 7.80 -21.83
C GLU A 102 9.83 7.33 -20.45
N ILE A 103 9.55 8.26 -19.53
CA ILE A 103 8.92 7.92 -18.24
C ILE A 103 7.48 7.48 -18.46
N LYS A 104 6.77 8.17 -19.36
CA LYS A 104 5.40 7.83 -19.72
C LYS A 104 5.30 6.42 -20.31
N GLU A 105 6.21 6.08 -21.23
CA GLU A 105 6.26 4.74 -21.84
C GLU A 105 6.55 3.65 -20.80
N ALA A 106 7.48 3.90 -19.85
CA ALA A 106 7.82 2.94 -18.80
C ALA A 106 6.66 2.69 -17.81
N LEU A 107 5.84 3.71 -17.53
CA LEU A 107 4.69 3.60 -16.62
C LEU A 107 3.43 3.09 -17.33
N TRP A 108 3.31 3.32 -18.63
CA TRP A 108 2.12 3.06 -19.44
C TRP A 108 2.42 2.31 -20.75
N PRO A 109 3.05 1.12 -20.72
CA PRO A 109 3.50 0.43 -21.92
C PRO A 109 2.35 -0.06 -22.83
N GLU A 110 1.17 -0.36 -22.27
CA GLU A 110 0.05 -0.98 -23.02
C GLU A 110 -1.23 -0.13 -23.07
N ARG A 111 -1.30 0.98 -22.35
CA ARG A 111 -2.53 1.79 -22.25
C ARG A 111 -2.30 3.16 -22.90
N ARG A 112 -3.32 3.62 -23.64
CA ARG A 112 -3.44 5.02 -24.03
C ARG A 112 -3.38 5.85 -22.75
N SER A 113 -2.55 6.89 -22.72
CA SER A 113 -2.50 7.79 -21.58
C SER A 113 -3.89 8.35 -21.31
N LYS A 114 -4.30 8.41 -20.04
CA LYS A 114 -5.62 8.92 -19.64
C LYS A 114 -5.94 10.32 -20.15
N GLU A 115 -4.91 11.12 -20.42
CA GLU A 115 -4.97 12.35 -21.20
C GLU A 115 -5.91 12.26 -22.42
N ALA A 116 -5.92 11.12 -23.11
CA ALA A 116 -6.68 10.92 -24.34
C ALA A 116 -8.11 10.41 -24.10
N ASP A 117 -8.38 9.81 -22.94
CA ASP A 117 -9.71 9.27 -22.60
C ASP A 117 -10.56 10.29 -21.82
N GLY A 118 -9.93 11.31 -21.22
CA GLY A 118 -10.62 12.47 -20.60
C GLY A 118 -11.54 12.12 -19.43
N TRP A 119 -11.41 10.90 -18.90
CA TRP A 119 -12.24 10.37 -17.81
C TRP A 119 -11.47 10.46 -16.49
N ASP A 120 -12.01 11.25 -15.56
CA ASP A 120 -11.63 11.25 -14.13
C ASP A 120 -12.08 9.94 -13.47
N ASP A 121 -11.17 8.98 -13.32
CA ASP A 121 -11.43 7.70 -12.65
C ASP A 121 -10.94 7.70 -11.19
N GLY A 122 -10.49 8.89 -10.74
CA GLY A 122 -9.94 9.17 -9.43
C GLY A 122 -8.49 8.74 -9.24
N ALA A 123 -7.84 8.09 -10.22
CA ALA A 123 -6.47 7.60 -10.09
C ALA A 123 -5.47 8.49 -10.83
N PHE A 124 -4.46 8.99 -10.12
CA PHE A 124 -3.51 9.95 -10.64
C PHE A 124 -2.09 9.62 -10.19
N TRP A 125 -1.12 10.15 -10.91
CA TRP A 125 0.28 10.14 -10.48
C TRP A 125 0.66 11.48 -9.84
N MET A 126 1.62 11.43 -8.94
CA MET A 126 2.23 12.63 -8.35
C MET A 126 3.70 12.36 -8.01
N GLY A 127 4.48 13.44 -7.89
CA GLY A 127 5.85 13.35 -7.37
C GLY A 127 5.89 12.92 -5.91
N PHE A 128 6.91 12.15 -5.53
CA PHE A 128 7.12 11.77 -4.12
C PHE A 128 7.33 12.98 -3.21
N ASP A 129 8.01 14.02 -3.71
CA ASP A 129 8.25 15.24 -2.94
C ASP A 129 6.94 16.01 -2.68
N ASP A 130 6.06 16.09 -3.69
CA ASP A 130 4.72 16.66 -3.54
C ASP A 130 3.88 15.85 -2.56
N PHE A 131 4.00 14.51 -2.60
CA PHE A 131 3.31 13.63 -1.67
C PHE A 131 3.73 13.94 -0.22
N CYS A 132 5.04 14.03 0.03
CA CYS A 132 5.58 14.34 1.36
C CYS A 132 5.19 15.75 1.84
N ALA A 133 5.01 16.71 0.93
CA ALA A 133 4.60 18.07 1.29
C ALA A 133 3.10 18.19 1.61
N LEU A 134 2.25 17.38 0.97
CA LEU A 134 0.79 17.52 1.04
C LEU A 134 0.11 16.50 1.95
N PHE A 135 0.53 15.23 1.91
CA PHE A 135 -0.07 14.15 2.69
C PHE A 135 0.50 14.12 4.10
N THR A 136 -0.39 14.02 5.07
CA THR A 136 -0.02 14.12 6.49
C THR A 136 0.01 12.76 7.19
N LEU A 137 -0.65 11.77 6.61
CA LEU A 137 -0.79 10.45 7.21
C LEU A 137 -0.69 9.37 6.14
N LEU A 138 0.14 8.37 6.42
CA LEU A 138 0.33 7.16 5.63
C LEU A 138 0.06 5.96 6.54
N ASP A 139 -0.88 5.12 6.17
CA ASP A 139 -1.18 3.86 6.83
C ASP A 139 -0.65 2.70 5.98
N VAL A 140 0.15 1.82 6.60
CA VAL A 140 0.69 0.61 5.96
C VAL A 140 0.10 -0.62 6.64
N CYS A 141 -0.56 -1.46 5.85
CA CYS A 141 -0.97 -2.78 6.26
C CYS A 141 -0.07 -3.82 5.60
N ASP A 142 1.03 -4.12 6.28
CA ASP A 142 1.91 -5.23 5.93
C ASP A 142 1.23 -6.57 6.27
N ARG A 143 1.27 -7.51 5.33
CA ARG A 143 0.70 -8.85 5.51
C ARG A 143 1.75 -9.88 5.16
N THR A 144 1.89 -10.88 6.02
CA THR A 144 2.74 -12.04 5.78
C THR A 144 2.26 -12.94 4.62
N THR A 145 1.01 -12.75 4.18
CA THR A 145 0.38 -13.45 3.05
C THR A 145 -0.38 -12.44 2.17
N GLY A 146 -0.10 -12.42 0.87
CA GLY A 146 -0.72 -11.52 -0.10
C GLY A 146 -2.21 -11.81 -0.31
N VAL A 147 -2.95 -10.88 -0.97
CA VAL A 147 -4.39 -11.12 -1.30
C VAL A 147 -4.50 -12.32 -2.24
N ARG A 148 -3.50 -12.50 -3.12
CA ARG A 148 -3.42 -13.60 -4.09
C ARG A 148 -2.99 -14.92 -3.46
N ASP A 149 -2.41 -14.88 -2.25
CA ASP A 149 -2.01 -16.08 -1.50
C ASP A 149 -3.17 -16.65 -0.66
N LEU A 150 -4.34 -16.02 -0.72
CA LEU A 150 -5.59 -16.58 -0.19
C LEU A 150 -6.10 -17.66 -1.14
N ALA A 151 -5.29 -18.70 -1.34
CA ALA A 151 -5.77 -19.95 -1.88
C ALA A 151 -6.62 -20.59 -0.78
N PHE A 152 -7.94 -20.60 -0.95
CA PHE A 152 -8.75 -21.53 -0.19
C PHE A 152 -8.25 -22.92 -0.56
N ALA A 153 -7.78 -23.68 0.42
CA ALA A 153 -7.48 -25.10 0.24
C ALA A 153 -8.80 -25.85 0.03
N LEU A 154 -9.41 -25.64 -1.13
CA LEU A 154 -10.52 -26.41 -1.66
C LEU A 154 -9.88 -27.55 -2.42
N ASP A 155 -10.10 -28.77 -1.93
CA ASP A 155 -9.77 -29.99 -2.65
C ASP A 155 -10.80 -30.11 -3.77
N GLU A 156 -10.49 -29.54 -4.94
CA GLU A 156 -11.41 -29.49 -6.10
C GLU A 156 -11.72 -30.91 -6.64
N ASP A 157 -10.84 -31.87 -6.36
CA ASP A 157 -10.96 -33.28 -6.73
C ASP A 157 -12.09 -34.01 -5.96
N ASP A 158 -12.54 -33.47 -4.83
CA ASP A 158 -13.57 -34.08 -3.98
C ASP A 158 -15.01 -33.71 -4.39
N GLY A 159 -15.18 -32.94 -5.47
CA GLY A 159 -16.48 -32.56 -6.02
C GLY A 159 -17.20 -31.44 -5.24
N CYS A 160 -18.14 -30.78 -5.93
CA CYS A 160 -18.71 -29.46 -5.60
C CYS A 160 -19.33 -29.31 -4.19
N LEU A 161 -19.76 -30.42 -3.55
CA LEU A 161 -20.36 -30.41 -2.20
C LEU A 161 -19.44 -30.98 -1.10
N ARG A 162 -18.52 -31.88 -1.45
CA ARG A 162 -17.67 -32.58 -0.47
C ARG A 162 -16.44 -31.75 -0.11
N GLY A 163 -15.84 -31.06 -1.07
CA GLY A 163 -14.69 -30.18 -0.83
C GLY A 163 -14.95 -29.11 0.24
N PRO A 164 -15.96 -28.23 0.08
CA PRO A 164 -16.25 -27.18 1.06
C PRO A 164 -16.64 -27.71 2.45
N ALA A 165 -17.42 -28.80 2.51
CA ALA A 165 -17.84 -29.41 3.77
C ALA A 165 -16.66 -30.05 4.52
N CYS A 166 -15.80 -30.79 3.81
CA CYS A 166 -14.58 -31.38 4.37
C CYS A 166 -13.57 -30.31 4.80
N ALA A 167 -13.41 -29.24 4.03
CA ALA A 167 -12.55 -28.11 4.38
C ALA A 167 -13.04 -27.40 5.65
N CYS A 168 -14.35 -27.17 5.77
CA CYS A 168 -14.98 -26.61 6.97
C CYS A 168 -14.76 -27.51 8.20
N ALA A 169 -15.03 -28.82 8.07
CA ALA A 169 -14.85 -29.77 9.17
C ALA A 169 -13.38 -29.86 9.62
N ARG A 170 -12.43 -29.95 8.69
CA ARG A 170 -10.98 -29.95 8.97
C ARG A 170 -10.53 -28.64 9.61
N GLY A 171 -11.03 -27.50 9.11
CA GLY A 171 -10.76 -26.17 9.65
C GLY A 171 -11.25 -26.03 11.09
N CYS A 172 -12.50 -26.39 11.37
CA CYS A 172 -13.09 -26.39 12.70
C CYS A 172 -12.33 -27.31 13.68
N ALA A 173 -11.94 -28.52 13.23
CA ALA A 173 -11.15 -29.43 14.04
C ALA A 173 -9.74 -28.89 14.35
N ARG A 174 -9.05 -28.30 13.38
CA ARG A 174 -7.75 -27.65 13.61
C ARG A 174 -7.88 -26.45 14.56
N PHE A 175 -8.92 -25.66 14.37
CA PHE A 175 -9.14 -24.45 15.15
C PHE A 175 -9.48 -24.77 16.61
N TRP A 176 -10.50 -25.60 16.85
CA TRP A 176 -11.01 -25.90 18.20
C TRP A 176 -10.33 -27.10 18.85
N CYS A 177 -10.25 -28.24 18.15
CA CYS A 177 -9.78 -29.50 18.76
C CYS A 177 -8.26 -29.59 18.85
N LEU A 178 -7.53 -28.99 17.91
CA LEU A 178 -6.06 -28.90 17.95
C LEU A 178 -5.56 -27.59 18.58
N CYS A 179 -6.47 -26.80 19.16
CA CYS A 179 -6.18 -25.56 19.87
C CYS A 179 -5.39 -24.49 19.07
N HIS A 180 -5.27 -24.60 17.74
CA HIS A 180 -4.58 -23.59 16.93
C HIS A 180 -5.30 -22.24 16.99
N GLY A 181 -6.64 -22.25 17.02
CA GLY A 181 -7.47 -21.05 17.11
C GLY A 181 -7.34 -20.33 18.46
N PRO A 182 -7.64 -21.00 19.59
CA PRO A 182 -7.42 -20.45 20.92
C PRO A 182 -5.98 -19.98 21.14
N ARG A 183 -4.98 -20.69 20.62
CA ARG A 183 -3.58 -20.25 20.67
C ARG A 183 -3.36 -18.96 19.89
N ALA A 184 -3.89 -18.83 18.67
CA ALA A 184 -3.73 -17.61 17.87
C ALA A 184 -4.50 -16.41 18.43
N LEU A 185 -5.69 -16.62 19.01
CA LEU A 185 -6.55 -15.56 19.55
C LEU A 185 -6.10 -15.07 20.93
N TYR A 186 -5.74 -15.99 21.84
CA TYR A 186 -5.43 -15.65 23.23
C TYR A 186 -3.93 -15.53 23.50
N TRP A 187 -3.09 -16.22 22.73
CA TRP A 187 -1.63 -16.01 22.70
C TRP A 187 -1.24 -15.38 21.38
N GLY A 188 -1.77 -14.17 21.17
CA GLY A 188 -1.50 -13.35 20.00
C GLY A 188 -0.02 -13.39 19.64
N HIS A 189 0.26 -13.56 18.35
CA HIS A 189 1.59 -13.37 17.81
C HIS A 189 2.12 -12.05 18.37
N GLN A 190 3.22 -12.10 19.14
CA GLN A 190 4.06 -10.92 19.24
C GLN A 190 4.43 -10.57 17.81
N SER A 191 4.15 -9.33 17.38
CA SER A 191 4.79 -8.76 16.19
C SER A 191 6.24 -9.18 16.27
N SER A 192 6.72 -9.89 15.24
CA SER A 192 8.06 -10.44 15.28
C SER A 192 9.01 -9.32 15.70
N ARG A 193 9.87 -9.59 16.69
CA ARG A 193 10.93 -8.63 17.06
C ARG A 193 11.79 -8.26 15.85
N ASP A 194 11.71 -9.05 14.77
CA ASP A 194 12.28 -8.81 13.45
C ASP A 194 11.85 -7.49 12.80
N THR A 195 10.67 -6.93 13.10
CA THR A 195 10.32 -5.56 12.63
C THR A 195 10.99 -4.49 13.49
N MET A 196 11.25 -4.75 14.77
CA MET A 196 11.90 -3.80 15.70
C MET A 196 13.43 -3.93 15.76
N ALA A 197 13.98 -5.02 15.22
CA ALA A 197 15.41 -5.31 15.14
C ALA A 197 15.96 -5.12 13.72
N LEU A 198 15.31 -4.28 12.92
CA LEU A 198 15.89 -3.83 11.67
C LEU A 198 17.15 -3.02 12.01
N PRO A 199 18.35 -3.45 11.57
CA PRO A 199 19.48 -2.55 11.56
C PRO A 199 19.07 -1.34 10.73
N LYS A 200 19.49 -0.13 11.13
CA LYS A 200 19.27 1.14 10.42
C LYS A 200 19.73 1.16 8.94
N ARG A 201 20.14 0.01 8.37
CA ARG A 201 20.73 -0.16 7.05
C ARG A 201 20.24 -1.38 6.27
N SER A 202 19.31 -2.20 6.78
CA SER A 202 18.75 -3.29 5.97
C SER A 202 17.35 -3.68 6.42
N CYS A 203 16.36 -3.29 5.62
CA CYS A 203 15.03 -3.88 5.71
C CYS A 203 15.08 -5.30 5.12
N ARG A 204 14.45 -6.29 5.76
CA ARG A 204 14.41 -7.68 5.26
C ARG A 204 13.71 -7.80 3.89
N CYS A 205 12.91 -6.80 3.51
CA CYS A 205 12.36 -6.65 2.15
C CYS A 205 13.47 -6.45 1.10
N LEU A 206 14.55 -5.72 1.43
CA LEU A 206 15.73 -5.56 0.57
C LEU A 206 16.54 -6.86 0.45
N GLU A 207 16.63 -7.66 1.52
CA GLU A 207 17.32 -8.96 1.48
C GLU A 207 16.58 -10.00 0.62
N ARG A 208 15.24 -9.98 0.59
CA ARG A 208 14.47 -10.82 -0.37
C ARG A 208 14.61 -10.34 -1.82
N CYS A 209 14.82 -9.05 -2.06
CA CYS A 209 15.03 -8.52 -3.41
C CYS A 209 16.41 -8.86 -4.00
N ASN A 210 17.45 -9.07 -3.18
CA ASN A 210 18.80 -9.39 -3.68
C ASN A 210 19.02 -10.87 -4.05
N GLY A 211 18.01 -11.74 -3.86
CA GLY A 211 18.09 -13.17 -4.21
C GLY A 211 17.52 -13.55 -5.58
N GLY A 212 16.95 -12.59 -6.32
CA GLY A 212 16.47 -12.80 -7.69
C GLY A 212 17.38 -12.10 -8.67
N GLU A 213 17.96 -12.84 -9.61
CA GLU A 213 18.69 -12.26 -10.74
C GLU A 213 17.85 -11.17 -11.44
N PRO A 214 18.49 -10.11 -11.96
CA PRO A 214 17.77 -9.07 -12.70
C PRO A 214 17.26 -9.67 -14.01
N VAL A 215 15.94 -9.82 -14.13
CA VAL A 215 15.31 -9.97 -15.44
C VAL A 215 15.33 -8.59 -16.10
N LEU A 216 16.38 -8.36 -16.88
CA LEU A 216 16.36 -7.39 -17.96
C LEU A 216 15.26 -7.78 -18.93
N LEU A 217 14.20 -6.97 -19.03
CA LEU A 217 13.46 -6.66 -20.25
C LEU A 217 12.73 -5.32 -20.04
#